data_AF-T0XT52-F1
#
_entry.id   AF-T0XT52-F1
#
_cell.length_a   1.000
_cell.length_b   1.000
_cell.length_c   1.000
_cell.angle_alpha   90.00
_cell.angle_beta   90.00
_cell.angle_gamma   90.00
#
_symmetry.space_group_name_H-M   'P 1'
#
loop_
_entity.id
_entity.type
_entity.pdbx_description
1 polymer ?
#
loop_
_entity_poly.entity_id
_entity_poly.type
_entity_poly.pdbx_seq_one_letter_code
_entity_poly.pdbx_strand_id
1 'polypeptide(L)'
;RYPCRCRILQIPSNNAKDKLTAVVDLLGYAQSGATINFTATFTSNGTNAVPPYSLQSQYVTSGTNGQAINYIWGTRVANVTVTTEYADLNASKTINFIAVVPIFFNISNIPPSLQSSSSSVATIDGVAYSYAQLTKKPTSFDWGCNTTHTYDFQPIVYNSSGTCFVFNSVTIDGFSSTRNSGTVTVSTCKTQSITASYSPQYELYEISSPSAGGSVSPGTSWYAPSSSVTISETPNTTGHYVFIDWTCNGTGCYSGTATSKSVTLNNPINETAVFQSTTTSTSTTSTSTTTSTTSTSTTSTSTTTSTTSTSTSTTSTSTTSTSTTTSTTVTTTSTTST
;
A
#
# COMPACT_ATOMS: atom_id res chain seq x y z
N ARG A 1 27.05 -44.94 -0.01
CA ARG A 1 26.67 -44.22 -1.25
C ARG A 1 26.02 -42.92 -0.81
N TYR A 2 26.72 -41.78 -0.94
CA TYR A 2 26.27 -40.50 -0.42
C TYR A 2 25.74 -39.64 -1.56
N PRO A 3 24.43 -39.43 -1.69
CA PRO A 3 23.92 -38.50 -2.68
C PRO A 3 24.17 -37.08 -2.16
N CYS A 4 25.22 -36.43 -2.63
CA CYS A 4 25.32 -34.96 -2.55
C CYS A 4 24.11 -34.37 -3.28
N ARG A 5 23.10 -33.95 -2.53
CA ARG A 5 21.91 -33.27 -3.07
C ARG A 5 22.19 -31.78 -3.17
N CYS A 6 23.02 -31.38 -4.14
CA CYS A 6 23.05 -29.98 -4.54
C CYS A 6 21.79 -29.70 -5.38
N ARG A 7 20.83 -28.98 -4.78
CA ARG A 7 19.53 -28.63 -5.39
C ARG A 7 19.62 -27.46 -6.38
N ILE A 8 20.70 -26.69 -6.34
CA ILE A 8 20.86 -25.49 -7.17
C ILE A 8 21.70 -25.87 -8.40
N LEU A 9 21.07 -25.87 -9.57
CA LEU A 9 21.71 -26.18 -10.87
C LEU A 9 22.06 -24.91 -11.67
N GLN A 10 21.49 -23.77 -11.30
CA GLN A 10 21.68 -22.49 -11.97
C GLN A 10 21.82 -21.37 -10.94
N ILE A 11 22.80 -20.50 -11.13
CA ILE A 11 23.13 -19.39 -10.22
C ILE A 11 23.31 -18.10 -11.04
N PRO A 12 22.65 -17.00 -10.70
CA PRO A 12 22.89 -15.70 -11.33
C PRO A 12 24.36 -15.25 -11.21
N SER A 13 24.95 -14.78 -12.30
CA SER A 13 26.30 -14.20 -12.32
C SER A 13 26.35 -12.75 -11.82
N ASN A 14 25.72 -12.46 -10.67
CA ASN A 14 25.56 -11.12 -10.10
C ASN A 14 26.48 -10.84 -8.89
N ASN A 15 27.49 -11.68 -8.65
CA ASN A 15 28.40 -11.59 -7.50
C ASN A 15 27.73 -11.79 -6.13
N ALA A 16 26.45 -12.19 -6.07
CA ALA A 16 25.80 -12.57 -4.82
C ALA A 16 26.27 -13.95 -4.37
N LYS A 17 26.30 -14.17 -3.05
CA LYS A 17 26.72 -15.44 -2.47
C LYS A 17 25.58 -16.47 -2.57
N ASP A 18 25.86 -17.57 -3.24
CA ASP A 18 24.95 -18.70 -3.32
C ASP A 18 25.40 -19.85 -2.44
N LYS A 19 24.45 -20.40 -1.69
CA LYS A 19 24.70 -21.42 -0.68
C LYS A 19 24.99 -22.78 -1.32
N LEU A 20 26.10 -23.38 -0.92
CA LEU A 20 26.44 -24.77 -1.16
C LEU A 20 26.24 -25.56 0.13
N THR A 21 25.78 -26.81 0.01
CA THR A 21 25.63 -27.71 1.16
C THR A 21 26.18 -29.08 0.80
N ALA A 22 27.23 -29.49 1.52
CA ALA A 22 27.71 -30.86 1.52
C ALA A 22 27.10 -31.58 2.73
N VAL A 23 26.73 -32.84 2.56
CA VAL A 23 26.21 -33.69 3.64
C VAL A 23 27.13 -34.89 3.78
N VAL A 24 27.63 -35.11 4.98
CA VAL A 24 28.46 -36.26 5.33
C VAL A 24 27.68 -37.14 6.27
N ASP A 25 27.34 -38.33 5.80
CA ASP A 25 26.76 -39.40 6.60
C ASP A 25 27.76 -40.55 6.70
N LEU A 26 27.65 -41.39 7.72
CA LEU A 26 28.32 -42.68 7.82
C LEU A 26 27.28 -43.71 8.22
N LEU A 27 27.05 -44.70 7.35
CA LEU A 27 26.01 -45.72 7.54
C LEU A 27 24.60 -45.12 7.79
N GLY A 28 24.32 -43.95 7.21
CA GLY A 28 23.05 -43.24 7.37
C GLY A 28 22.97 -42.29 8.57
N TYR A 29 24.04 -42.17 9.36
CA TYR A 29 24.12 -41.23 10.49
C TYR A 29 24.94 -40.00 10.12
N ALA A 30 24.40 -38.81 10.38
CA ALA A 30 25.08 -37.54 10.20
C ALA A 30 26.42 -37.49 10.95
N GLN A 31 27.48 -37.04 10.28
CA GLN A 31 28.82 -36.94 10.87
C GLN A 31 29.13 -35.50 11.24
N SER A 32 29.25 -35.23 12.55
CA SER A 32 29.66 -33.93 13.06
C SER A 32 31.18 -33.80 13.13
N GLY A 33 31.72 -32.62 12.83
CA GLY A 33 33.16 -32.38 12.90
C GLY A 33 33.96 -32.90 11.70
N ALA A 34 33.29 -33.40 10.65
CA ALA A 34 33.96 -33.81 9.43
C ALA A 34 34.47 -32.57 8.67
N THR A 35 35.78 -32.49 8.40
CA THR A 35 36.36 -31.40 7.60
C THR A 35 36.32 -31.77 6.12
N ILE A 36 35.47 -31.07 5.36
CA ILE A 36 35.26 -31.31 3.93
C ILE A 36 36.08 -30.33 3.11
N ASN A 37 36.83 -30.85 2.15
CA ASN A 37 37.56 -30.09 1.13
C ASN A 37 36.61 -29.77 -0.04
N PHE A 38 36.30 -28.50 -0.23
CA PHE A 38 35.59 -27.97 -1.38
C PHE A 38 36.61 -27.48 -2.41
N THR A 39 36.56 -28.09 -3.58
CA THR A 39 37.24 -27.62 -4.77
C THR A 39 36.21 -27.23 -5.81
N ALA A 40 36.54 -26.25 -6.62
CA ALA A 40 35.74 -25.89 -7.78
C ALA A 40 36.68 -25.80 -8.97
N THR A 41 36.21 -26.23 -10.13
CA THR A 41 36.95 -26.16 -11.39
C THR A 41 36.08 -25.57 -12.49
N PHE A 42 36.71 -24.79 -13.36
CA PHE A 42 36.11 -24.25 -14.57
C PHE A 42 37.01 -24.56 -15.75
N THR A 43 36.42 -25.13 -16.80
CA THR A 43 37.09 -25.36 -18.07
C THR A 43 36.51 -24.43 -19.13
N SER A 44 37.38 -23.74 -19.86
CA SER A 44 37.04 -22.94 -21.02
C SER A 44 37.75 -23.53 -22.22
N ASN A 45 37.03 -23.87 -23.30
CA ASN A 45 37.62 -24.48 -24.50
C ASN A 45 38.49 -25.72 -24.22
N GLY A 46 38.11 -26.53 -23.21
CA GLY A 46 38.83 -27.75 -22.85
C GLY A 46 40.09 -27.56 -21.99
N THR A 47 40.45 -26.32 -21.61
CA THR A 47 41.57 -26.04 -20.71
C THR A 47 41.10 -25.42 -19.39
N ASN A 48 41.85 -25.68 -18.31
CA ASN A 48 41.62 -25.00 -17.03
C ASN A 48 41.87 -23.50 -17.20
N ALA A 49 40.87 -22.69 -16.85
CA ALA A 49 40.92 -21.25 -17.02
C ALA A 49 40.81 -20.52 -15.67
N VAL A 50 41.11 -19.22 -15.68
CA VAL A 50 40.95 -18.36 -14.49
C VAL A 50 39.50 -18.48 -13.99
N PRO A 51 39.29 -18.80 -12.69
CA PRO A 51 37.95 -18.99 -12.14
C PRO A 51 37.07 -17.77 -12.39
N PRO A 52 35.91 -17.92 -13.04
CA PRO A 52 34.88 -16.88 -13.10
C PRO A 52 34.10 -16.78 -11.78
N TYR A 53 34.54 -17.48 -10.74
CA TYR A 53 33.90 -17.61 -9.44
C TYR A 53 34.88 -17.42 -8.30
N SER A 54 34.33 -17.19 -7.12
CA SER A 54 34.99 -17.23 -5.83
C SER A 54 34.27 -18.26 -4.94
N LEU A 55 35.05 -18.99 -4.17
CA LEU A 55 34.57 -19.96 -3.17
C LEU A 55 34.95 -19.43 -1.79
N GLN A 56 34.02 -19.41 -0.83
CA GLN A 56 34.25 -18.77 0.46
C GLN A 56 35.41 -19.42 1.24
N SER A 57 35.47 -20.73 1.25
CA SER A 57 36.50 -21.47 1.97
C SER A 57 36.78 -22.79 1.28
N GLN A 58 38.05 -23.19 1.23
CA GLN A 58 38.41 -24.51 0.73
C GLN A 58 38.00 -25.60 1.74
N TYR A 59 38.16 -25.36 3.03
CA TYR A 59 37.81 -26.35 4.06
C TYR A 59 36.65 -25.86 4.90
N VAL A 60 35.64 -26.72 5.07
CA VAL A 60 34.46 -26.43 5.91
C VAL A 60 34.16 -27.64 6.78
N THR A 61 33.96 -27.41 8.07
CA THR A 61 33.62 -28.46 9.04
C THR A 61 32.12 -28.63 9.14
N SER A 62 31.64 -29.88 9.15
CA SER A 62 30.21 -30.19 9.28
C SER A 62 29.68 -29.92 10.69
N GLY A 63 28.44 -29.43 10.75
CA GLY A 63 27.69 -29.26 12.00
C GLY A 63 27.15 -30.59 12.56
N THR A 64 26.35 -30.52 13.62
CA THR A 64 25.75 -31.69 14.29
C THR A 64 24.80 -32.50 13.41
N ASN A 65 24.26 -31.88 12.36
CA ASN A 65 23.39 -32.50 11.35
C ASN A 65 24.16 -33.05 10.14
N GLY A 66 25.49 -33.13 10.21
CA GLY A 66 26.32 -33.66 9.12
C GLY A 66 26.47 -32.70 7.94
N GLN A 67 25.97 -31.47 8.04
CA GLN A 67 26.00 -30.51 6.94
C GLN A 67 27.18 -29.55 7.07
N ALA A 68 27.94 -29.39 6.00
CA ALA A 68 28.90 -28.31 5.81
C ALA A 68 28.35 -27.29 4.81
N ILE A 69 28.21 -26.04 5.26
CA ILE A 69 27.66 -24.94 4.47
C ILE A 69 28.80 -24.08 3.95
N ASN A 70 28.87 -23.91 2.64
CA ASN A 70 29.83 -23.06 1.96
C ASN A 70 29.10 -22.09 1.02
N TYR A 71 29.81 -21.16 0.40
CA TYR A 71 29.23 -20.23 -0.56
C TYR A 71 30.12 -20.10 -1.80
N ILE A 72 29.47 -19.98 -2.95
CA ILE A 72 30.11 -19.69 -4.23
C ILE A 72 29.43 -18.48 -4.88
N TRP A 73 30.19 -17.65 -5.58
CA TRP A 73 29.66 -16.49 -6.32
C TRP A 73 30.53 -16.17 -7.51
N GLY A 74 30.03 -15.41 -8.48
CA GLY A 74 30.76 -15.09 -9.70
C GLY A 74 30.08 -14.02 -10.53
N THR A 75 30.80 -13.48 -11.51
CA THR A 75 30.36 -12.37 -12.38
C THR A 75 30.27 -12.73 -13.85
N ARG A 76 30.66 -13.96 -14.23
CA ARG A 76 30.68 -14.41 -15.63
C ARG A 76 29.93 -15.72 -15.79
N VAL A 77 29.26 -15.84 -16.93
CA VAL A 77 28.61 -17.08 -17.36
C VAL A 77 29.63 -18.20 -17.49
N ALA A 78 29.36 -19.33 -16.84
CA ALA A 78 30.31 -20.43 -16.74
C ALA A 78 29.66 -21.70 -16.19
N ASN A 79 30.17 -22.86 -16.61
CA ASN A 79 29.84 -24.13 -15.99
C ASN A 79 30.97 -24.50 -15.01
N VAL A 80 30.67 -24.48 -13.71
CA VAL A 80 31.63 -24.73 -12.64
C VAL A 80 31.32 -26.06 -11.99
N THR A 81 32.30 -26.97 -11.97
CA THR A 81 32.15 -28.23 -11.26
C THR A 81 32.69 -28.07 -9.84
N VAL A 82 31.81 -28.15 -8.86
CA VAL A 82 32.17 -28.18 -7.45
C VAL A 82 32.34 -29.63 -7.03
N THR A 83 33.49 -29.96 -6.48
CA THR A 83 33.82 -31.28 -5.92
C THR A 83 34.07 -31.14 -4.43
N THR A 84 33.37 -31.95 -3.64
CA THR A 84 33.55 -32.06 -2.19
C THR A 84 34.23 -33.38 -1.89
N GLU A 85 35.23 -33.35 -1.01
CA GLU A 85 36.01 -34.53 -0.64
C GLU A 85 36.12 -34.65 0.89
N TYR A 86 35.96 -35.88 1.38
CA TYR A 86 36.16 -36.26 2.77
C TYR A 86 36.56 -37.74 2.86
N ALA A 87 37.66 -38.04 3.56
CA ALA A 87 38.17 -39.41 3.75
C ALA A 87 38.28 -40.21 2.44
N ASP A 88 38.93 -39.63 1.42
CA ASP A 88 39.14 -40.18 0.06
C ASP A 88 37.86 -40.46 -0.75
N LEU A 89 36.70 -40.06 -0.22
CA LEU A 89 35.43 -40.08 -0.93
C LEU A 89 35.14 -38.70 -1.49
N ASN A 90 34.72 -38.65 -2.75
CA ASN A 90 34.33 -37.40 -3.39
C ASN A 90 32.90 -37.45 -3.95
N ALA A 91 32.34 -36.27 -4.11
CA ALA A 91 31.10 -36.05 -4.84
C ALA A 91 31.19 -34.74 -5.60
N SER A 92 30.73 -34.73 -6.84
CA SER A 92 30.80 -33.55 -7.71
C SER A 92 29.42 -33.13 -8.21
N LYS A 93 29.26 -31.82 -8.41
CA LYS A 93 28.09 -31.23 -9.05
C LYS A 93 28.51 -30.07 -9.96
N THR A 94 28.00 -30.06 -11.18
CA THR A 94 28.10 -28.89 -12.07
C THR A 94 27.02 -27.87 -11.74
N ILE A 95 27.45 -26.62 -11.61
CA ILE A 95 26.67 -25.42 -11.37
C ILE A 95 26.81 -24.52 -12.60
N ASN A 96 25.70 -24.04 -13.13
CA ASN A 96 25.71 -23.14 -14.27
C ASN A 96 25.53 -21.70 -13.79
N PHE A 97 26.59 -20.90 -13.86
CA PHE A 97 26.50 -19.44 -13.75
C PHE A 97 25.80 -18.90 -14.99
N ILE A 98 24.63 -18.28 -14.81
CA ILE A 98 23.79 -17.77 -15.89
C ILE A 98 23.91 -16.25 -15.99
N ALA A 99 23.70 -15.71 -17.19
CA ALA A 99 23.70 -14.27 -17.40
C ALA A 99 22.56 -13.62 -16.63
N VAL A 100 22.74 -12.36 -16.26
CA VAL A 100 21.80 -11.58 -15.45
C VAL A 100 21.40 -10.35 -16.24
N VAL A 101 20.12 -10.02 -16.23
CA VAL A 101 19.58 -8.85 -16.92
C VAL A 101 18.70 -8.04 -15.99
N PRO A 102 18.71 -6.70 -16.12
CA PRO A 102 17.86 -5.85 -15.31
C PRO A 102 16.40 -5.96 -15.79
N ILE A 103 15.50 -6.18 -14.86
CA ILE A 103 14.05 -6.21 -15.08
C ILE A 103 13.43 -5.03 -14.35
N PHE A 104 12.63 -4.24 -15.07
CA PHE A 104 12.01 -3.03 -14.55
C PHE A 104 10.52 -3.26 -14.32
N PHE A 105 10.03 -2.85 -13.16
CA PHE A 105 8.60 -2.78 -12.88
C PHE A 105 8.13 -1.33 -13.01
N ASN A 106 7.08 -1.14 -13.77
CA ASN A 106 6.44 0.15 -13.93
C ASN A 106 4.97 0.03 -13.54
N ILE A 107 4.42 1.11 -13.00
CA ILE A 107 2.99 1.20 -12.77
C ILE A 107 2.48 2.47 -13.44
N SER A 108 1.53 2.31 -14.36
CA SER A 108 0.92 3.40 -15.11
C SER A 108 -0.38 3.85 -14.46
N ASN A 109 -0.73 5.13 -14.65
CA ASN A 109 -1.95 5.77 -14.18
C ASN A 109 -2.12 5.81 -12.64
N ILE A 110 -1.02 5.82 -11.88
CA ILE A 110 -1.05 6.08 -10.44
C ILE A 110 -0.63 7.52 -10.15
N PRO A 111 -1.38 8.26 -9.30
CA PRO A 111 -1.14 9.67 -9.01
C PRO A 111 0.13 9.89 -8.19
N PRO A 112 0.71 11.10 -8.24
CA PRO A 112 1.91 11.47 -7.48
C PRO A 112 1.82 11.19 -5.97
N SER A 113 0.62 11.31 -5.38
CA SER A 113 0.41 11.08 -3.94
C SER A 113 0.71 9.65 -3.49
N LEU A 114 0.49 8.66 -4.35
CA LEU A 114 0.83 7.26 -4.06
C LEU A 114 2.30 6.95 -4.33
N GLN A 115 2.99 7.79 -5.11
CA GLN A 115 4.41 7.60 -5.43
C GLN A 115 5.32 7.82 -4.22
N SER A 116 4.88 8.58 -3.22
CA SER A 116 5.60 8.80 -1.96
C SER A 116 5.13 7.93 -0.80
N SER A 117 4.10 7.10 -1.01
CA SER A 117 3.54 6.24 0.04
C SER A 117 4.44 5.04 0.35
N SER A 118 4.43 4.59 1.60
CA SER A 118 5.11 3.36 2.03
C SER A 118 4.26 2.10 1.89
N SER A 119 3.00 2.23 1.48
CA SER A 119 2.08 1.12 1.29
C SER A 119 2.55 0.21 0.15
N SER A 120 2.43 -1.10 0.33
CA SER A 120 2.77 -2.07 -0.72
C SER A 120 1.75 -2.03 -1.85
N VAL A 121 2.24 -2.08 -3.09
CA VAL A 121 1.44 -2.10 -4.33
C VAL A 121 1.66 -3.37 -5.15
N ALA A 122 2.74 -4.11 -4.87
CA ALA A 122 2.98 -5.42 -5.46
C ALA A 122 3.85 -6.28 -4.54
N THR A 123 3.72 -7.59 -4.71
CA THR A 123 4.62 -8.59 -4.14
C THR A 123 5.39 -9.25 -5.29
N ILE A 124 6.72 -9.19 -5.24
CA ILE A 124 7.62 -9.81 -6.22
C ILE A 124 8.43 -10.88 -5.51
N ASP A 125 8.35 -12.13 -5.97
CA ASP A 125 8.98 -13.30 -5.31
C ASP A 125 8.71 -13.41 -3.80
N GLY A 126 7.48 -13.07 -3.39
CA GLY A 126 7.05 -13.09 -1.98
C GLY A 126 7.49 -11.87 -1.16
N VAL A 127 8.24 -10.93 -1.73
CA VAL A 127 8.66 -9.69 -1.05
C VAL A 127 7.73 -8.55 -1.46
N ALA A 128 7.18 -7.85 -0.47
CA ALA A 128 6.29 -6.71 -0.68
C ALA A 128 7.08 -5.44 -1.02
N TYR A 129 6.63 -4.71 -2.03
CA TYR A 129 7.23 -3.44 -2.47
C TYR A 129 6.18 -2.33 -2.55
N SER A 130 6.57 -1.12 -2.14
CA SER A 130 5.84 0.11 -2.40
C SER A 130 6.10 0.63 -3.81
N TYR A 131 5.27 1.58 -4.26
CA TYR A 131 5.46 2.23 -5.57
C TYR A 131 6.88 2.81 -5.69
N ALA A 132 7.30 3.60 -4.69
CA ALA A 132 8.63 4.21 -4.67
C ALA A 132 9.75 3.18 -4.78
N GLN A 133 9.62 2.02 -4.12
CA GLN A 133 10.63 0.98 -4.18
C GLN A 133 10.73 0.37 -5.58
N LEU A 134 9.59 0.08 -6.23
CA LEU A 134 9.55 -0.49 -7.58
C LEU A 134 10.06 0.48 -8.66
N THR A 135 9.79 1.78 -8.53
CA THR A 135 10.08 2.78 -9.58
C THR A 135 11.30 3.65 -9.30
N LYS A 136 11.90 3.59 -8.11
CA LYS A 136 13.16 4.29 -7.81
C LYS A 136 14.19 3.83 -8.83
N LYS A 137 14.88 4.73 -9.51
CA LYS A 137 16.07 4.35 -10.28
C LYS A 137 17.27 4.32 -9.34
N PRO A 138 18.12 3.28 -9.36
CA PRO A 138 18.20 2.20 -10.33
C PRO A 138 17.58 0.88 -9.84
N THR A 139 16.38 0.86 -9.25
CA THR A 139 15.70 -0.39 -8.87
C THR A 139 15.34 -1.16 -10.14
N SER A 140 16.27 -1.99 -10.58
CA SER A 140 16.02 -3.15 -11.42
C SER A 140 16.13 -4.39 -10.57
N PHE A 141 15.37 -5.40 -10.94
CA PHE A 141 15.58 -6.74 -10.44
C PHE A 141 16.63 -7.42 -11.33
N ASP A 142 17.74 -7.82 -10.73
CA ASP A 142 18.83 -8.50 -11.41
C ASP A 142 18.50 -9.99 -11.52
N TRP A 143 17.64 -10.33 -12.48
CA TRP A 143 17.16 -11.68 -12.69
C TRP A 143 18.01 -12.46 -13.69
N GLY A 144 18.18 -13.75 -13.40
CA GLY A 144 18.94 -14.66 -14.24
C GLY A 144 18.20 -15.01 -15.53
N CYS A 145 18.94 -15.30 -16.60
CA CYS A 145 18.35 -15.86 -17.80
C CYS A 145 17.63 -17.19 -17.54
N ASN A 146 16.46 -17.37 -18.15
CA ASN A 146 15.62 -18.56 -18.05
C ASN A 146 15.12 -18.87 -16.62
N THR A 147 15.27 -17.95 -15.67
CA THR A 147 14.61 -18.08 -14.37
C THR A 147 13.18 -17.57 -14.49
N THR A 148 12.31 -18.14 -13.65
CA THR A 148 10.91 -17.75 -13.54
C THR A 148 10.70 -17.10 -12.19
N HIS A 149 10.05 -15.95 -12.22
CA HIS A 149 9.77 -15.12 -11.05
C HIS A 149 8.28 -14.86 -10.94
N THR A 150 7.81 -14.62 -9.73
CA THR A 150 6.38 -14.38 -9.44
C THR A 150 6.10 -12.91 -9.21
N TYR A 151 4.94 -12.46 -9.65
CA TYR A 151 4.39 -11.15 -9.32
C TYR A 151 2.96 -11.27 -8.84
N ASP A 152 2.57 -10.36 -7.96
CA ASP A 152 1.19 -10.18 -7.52
C ASP A 152 0.96 -8.69 -7.25
N PHE A 153 0.25 -8.02 -8.16
CA PHE A 153 -0.15 -6.63 -8.03
C PHE A 153 -1.42 -6.52 -7.19
N GLN A 154 -1.51 -5.50 -6.34
CA GLN A 154 -2.73 -5.26 -5.56
C GLN A 154 -3.93 -5.02 -6.50
N PRO A 155 -5.07 -5.71 -6.31
CA PRO A 155 -6.22 -5.54 -7.19
C PRO A 155 -6.84 -4.14 -7.08
N ILE A 156 -6.75 -3.53 -5.89
CA ILE A 156 -7.20 -2.17 -5.62
C ILE A 156 -6.13 -1.46 -4.78
N VAL A 157 -5.79 -0.24 -5.17
CA VAL A 157 -4.91 0.65 -4.38
C VAL A 157 -5.71 1.86 -3.94
N TYR A 158 -5.89 2.03 -2.63
CA TYR A 158 -6.65 3.14 -2.07
C TYR A 158 -5.78 4.38 -1.85
N ASN A 159 -6.33 5.55 -2.14
CA ASN A 159 -5.83 6.85 -1.72
C ASN A 159 -6.77 7.39 -0.61
N SER A 160 -6.20 8.10 0.37
CA SER A 160 -6.92 8.74 1.48
C SER A 160 -7.97 9.79 1.08
N SER A 161 -8.08 10.16 -0.19
CA SER A 161 -8.97 11.22 -0.67
C SER A 161 -10.27 10.73 -1.33
N GLY A 162 -10.80 9.54 -1.02
CA GLY A 162 -12.01 9.00 -1.70
C GLY A 162 -11.75 8.63 -3.16
N THR A 163 -10.51 8.35 -3.52
CA THR A 163 -10.09 7.84 -4.84
C THR A 163 -9.43 6.48 -4.66
N CYS A 164 -9.73 5.52 -5.53
CA CYS A 164 -9.01 4.25 -5.58
C CYS A 164 -8.58 3.95 -7.02
N PHE A 165 -7.66 3.01 -7.17
CA PHE A 165 -7.10 2.59 -8.44
C PHE A 165 -7.31 1.11 -8.58
N VAL A 166 -8.10 0.70 -9.57
CA VAL A 166 -8.43 -0.70 -9.84
C VAL A 166 -7.50 -1.24 -10.91
N PHE A 167 -6.92 -2.40 -10.66
CA PHE A 167 -6.03 -3.07 -11.61
C PHE A 167 -6.78 -3.39 -12.91
N ASN A 168 -6.19 -3.01 -14.06
CA ASN A 168 -6.73 -3.33 -15.38
C ASN A 168 -5.99 -4.52 -15.99
N SER A 169 -4.67 -4.38 -16.10
CA SER A 169 -3.83 -5.33 -16.81
C SER A 169 -2.36 -5.16 -16.44
N VAL A 170 -1.59 -6.20 -16.73
CA VAL A 170 -0.13 -6.17 -16.75
C VAL A 170 0.34 -6.49 -18.16
N THR A 171 1.32 -5.72 -18.64
CA THR A 171 1.98 -5.96 -19.92
C THR A 171 3.41 -6.42 -19.68
N ILE A 172 3.76 -7.57 -20.26
CA ILE A 172 5.08 -8.21 -20.19
C ILE A 172 5.50 -8.47 -21.64
N ASP A 173 6.61 -7.88 -22.08
CA ASP A 173 7.15 -8.05 -23.44
C ASP A 173 6.11 -7.83 -24.58
N GLY A 174 5.20 -6.89 -24.37
CA GLY A 174 4.13 -6.55 -25.34
C GLY A 174 2.87 -7.42 -25.23
N PHE A 175 2.84 -8.42 -24.35
CA PHE A 175 1.66 -9.25 -24.09
C PHE A 175 0.94 -8.76 -22.84
N SER A 176 -0.36 -8.48 -22.96
CA SER A 176 -1.19 -8.03 -21.85
C SER A 176 -2.02 -9.16 -21.24
N SER A 177 -2.13 -9.15 -19.91
CA SER A 177 -2.97 -10.05 -19.12
C SER A 177 -3.84 -9.24 -18.16
N THR A 178 -5.10 -9.63 -17.97
CA THR A 178 -6.02 -9.04 -16.98
C THR A 178 -5.90 -9.69 -15.60
N ARG A 179 -5.01 -10.68 -15.43
CA ARG A 179 -4.68 -11.25 -14.12
C ARG A 179 -3.66 -10.37 -13.43
N ASN A 180 -3.95 -9.97 -12.20
CA ASN A 180 -3.06 -9.17 -11.36
C ASN A 180 -1.87 -9.96 -10.82
N SER A 181 -1.91 -11.29 -10.88
CA SER A 181 -0.83 -12.17 -10.45
C SER A 181 -0.45 -13.19 -11.52
N GLY A 182 0.80 -13.64 -11.45
CA GLY A 182 1.33 -14.62 -12.37
C GLY A 182 2.85 -14.77 -12.27
N THR A 183 3.44 -15.23 -13.37
CA THR A 183 4.88 -15.44 -13.47
C THR A 183 5.47 -14.75 -14.70
N VAL A 184 6.73 -14.34 -14.60
CA VAL A 184 7.55 -13.88 -15.71
C VAL A 184 8.76 -14.78 -15.84
N THR A 185 9.03 -15.25 -17.05
CA THR A 185 10.24 -16.01 -17.37
C THR A 185 11.17 -15.15 -18.22
N VAL A 186 12.42 -15.02 -17.80
CA VAL A 186 13.44 -14.22 -18.50
C VAL A 186 14.00 -15.00 -19.70
N SER A 187 13.16 -15.25 -20.71
CA SER A 187 13.43 -16.20 -21.80
C SER A 187 14.44 -15.71 -22.84
N THR A 188 14.58 -14.39 -23.02
CA THR A 188 15.39 -13.82 -24.10
C THR A 188 16.75 -13.29 -23.66
N CYS A 189 17.11 -13.43 -22.37
CA CYS A 189 18.33 -12.82 -21.80
C CYS A 189 18.45 -11.33 -22.13
N LYS A 190 17.32 -10.62 -22.16
CA LYS A 190 17.26 -9.19 -22.46
C LYS A 190 16.59 -8.46 -21.31
N THR A 191 16.93 -7.19 -21.16
CA THR A 191 16.20 -6.24 -20.32
C THR A 191 14.73 -6.24 -20.71
N GLN A 192 13.85 -6.34 -19.71
CA GLN A 192 12.40 -6.31 -19.90
C GLN A 192 11.77 -5.27 -18.98
N SER A 193 10.60 -4.80 -19.38
CA SER A 193 9.75 -3.94 -18.56
C SER A 193 8.40 -4.61 -18.36
N ILE A 194 8.02 -4.76 -17.10
CA ILE A 194 6.73 -5.29 -16.66
C ILE A 194 5.92 -4.07 -16.23
N THR A 195 4.84 -3.77 -16.95
CA THR A 195 4.05 -2.57 -16.69
C THR A 195 2.64 -2.95 -16.24
N ALA A 196 2.30 -2.67 -14.98
CA ALA A 196 0.94 -2.75 -14.49
C ALA A 196 0.17 -1.46 -14.81
N SER A 197 -1.08 -1.59 -15.21
CA SER A 197 -1.97 -0.48 -15.53
C SER A 197 -3.17 -0.50 -14.60
N TYR A 198 -3.54 0.67 -14.10
CA TYR A 198 -4.71 0.87 -13.24
C TYR A 198 -5.66 1.90 -13.84
N SER A 199 -6.93 1.82 -13.45
CA SER A 199 -7.93 2.85 -13.72
C SER A 199 -8.36 3.50 -12.42
N PRO A 200 -8.47 4.84 -12.35
CA PRO A 200 -9.06 5.49 -11.18
C PRO A 200 -10.53 5.10 -11.05
N GLN A 201 -11.02 5.11 -9.82
CA GLN A 201 -12.43 5.19 -9.47
C GLN A 201 -12.60 6.23 -8.35
N TYR A 202 -13.75 6.87 -8.34
CA TYR A 202 -14.12 7.90 -7.37
C TYR A 202 -15.25 7.41 -6.49
N GLU A 203 -15.14 7.71 -5.20
CA GLU A 203 -16.18 7.42 -4.22
C GLU A 203 -17.31 8.43 -4.36
N LEU A 204 -18.53 7.92 -4.47
CA LEU A 204 -19.74 8.63 -4.10
C LEU A 204 -20.00 8.28 -2.65
N TYR A 205 -19.91 9.26 -1.76
CA TYR A 205 -20.22 9.10 -0.35
C TYR A 205 -21.58 9.73 -0.08
N GLU A 206 -22.57 8.92 0.25
CA GLU A 206 -23.96 9.35 0.40
C GLU A 206 -24.45 9.05 1.82
N ILE A 207 -24.98 10.07 2.51
CA ILE A 207 -25.51 9.92 3.86
C ILE A 207 -26.84 10.67 4.05
N SER A 208 -27.63 10.22 5.02
CA SER A 208 -28.80 10.94 5.54
C SER A 208 -28.45 11.67 6.84
N SER A 209 -28.93 12.90 6.98
CA SER A 209 -28.73 13.73 8.18
C SER A 209 -30.05 14.35 8.65
N PRO A 210 -30.53 14.03 9.86
CA PRO A 210 -30.03 12.96 10.74
C PRO A 210 -30.20 11.58 10.09
N SER A 211 -29.43 10.58 10.53
CA SER A 211 -29.50 9.22 10.00
C SER A 211 -30.87 8.57 10.14
N ALA A 212 -31.64 8.95 11.18
CA ALA A 212 -33.02 8.51 11.38
C ALA A 212 -34.04 9.20 10.47
N GLY A 213 -33.63 10.28 9.79
CA GLY A 213 -34.50 11.15 9.01
C GLY A 213 -34.97 10.54 7.68
N GLY A 214 -34.21 9.56 7.16
CA GLY A 214 -34.53 8.88 5.92
C GLY A 214 -33.37 8.02 5.42
N SER A 215 -33.53 7.50 4.22
CA SER A 215 -32.50 6.75 3.50
C SER A 215 -32.12 7.47 2.21
N VAL A 216 -30.93 7.12 1.70
CA VAL A 216 -30.39 7.59 0.41
C VAL A 216 -30.15 6.38 -0.49
N SER A 217 -30.16 6.62 -1.80
CA SER A 217 -29.88 5.60 -2.82
C SER A 217 -29.12 6.25 -3.99
N PRO A 218 -28.05 5.62 -4.51
CA PRO A 218 -27.61 4.25 -4.21
C PRO A 218 -26.85 4.06 -2.88
N GLY A 219 -26.53 5.13 -2.16
CA GLY A 219 -25.62 5.07 -1.01
C GLY A 219 -24.15 5.02 -1.43
N THR A 220 -23.26 4.82 -0.46
CA THR A 220 -21.82 4.92 -0.70
C THR A 220 -21.28 3.81 -1.61
N SER A 221 -20.62 4.17 -2.72
CA SER A 221 -20.03 3.23 -3.67
C SER A 221 -18.94 3.87 -4.54
N TRP A 222 -18.23 3.04 -5.31
CA TRP A 222 -17.14 3.44 -6.19
C TRP A 222 -17.55 3.40 -7.67
N TYR A 223 -17.21 4.44 -8.41
CA TYR A 223 -17.59 4.56 -9.82
C TYR A 223 -16.41 4.95 -10.69
N ALA A 224 -16.41 4.47 -11.94
CA ALA A 224 -15.44 4.88 -12.94
C ALA A 224 -15.62 6.38 -13.29
N PRO A 225 -14.56 7.06 -13.78
CA PRO A 225 -14.65 8.43 -14.25
C PRO A 225 -15.79 8.62 -15.26
N SER A 226 -16.43 9.79 -15.22
CA SER A 226 -17.56 10.15 -16.09
C SER A 226 -18.82 9.31 -15.90
N SER A 227 -18.90 8.46 -14.87
CA SER A 227 -20.13 7.74 -14.55
C SER A 227 -21.22 8.71 -14.13
N SER A 228 -22.41 8.55 -14.71
CA SER A 228 -23.61 9.29 -14.33
C SER A 228 -24.42 8.46 -13.34
N VAL A 229 -24.54 8.95 -12.10
CA VAL A 229 -25.23 8.24 -11.01
C VAL A 229 -26.44 9.06 -10.58
N THR A 230 -27.60 8.42 -10.49
CA THR A 230 -28.82 9.05 -9.97
C THR A 230 -28.89 8.89 -8.47
N ILE A 231 -28.75 10.00 -7.75
CA ILE A 231 -28.97 10.09 -6.31
C ILE A 231 -30.46 10.31 -6.03
N SER A 232 -30.93 9.77 -4.92
CA SER A 232 -32.32 9.90 -4.47
C SER A 232 -32.44 9.71 -2.96
N GLU A 233 -33.49 10.31 -2.40
CA GLU A 233 -33.79 10.26 -0.98
C GLU A 233 -35.15 9.60 -0.73
N THR A 234 -35.34 9.05 0.46
CA THR A 234 -36.66 8.60 0.92
C THR A 234 -36.81 8.99 2.39
N PRO A 235 -37.74 9.89 2.74
CA PRO A 235 -37.87 10.37 4.11
C PRO A 235 -38.57 9.33 4.98
N ASN A 236 -38.18 9.26 6.25
CA ASN A 236 -38.83 8.44 7.27
C ASN A 236 -40.12 9.13 7.75
N THR A 237 -41.20 8.96 7.00
CA THR A 237 -42.48 9.60 7.29
C THR A 237 -43.14 9.08 8.57
N THR A 238 -42.95 7.79 8.91
CA THR A 238 -43.41 7.21 10.19
C THR A 238 -42.70 7.86 11.39
N GLY A 239 -41.43 8.25 11.21
CA GLY A 239 -40.66 9.01 12.20
C GLY A 239 -40.92 10.52 12.18
N HIS A 240 -41.93 10.98 11.43
CA HIS A 240 -42.25 12.40 11.25
C HIS A 240 -41.09 13.22 10.69
N TYR A 241 -40.42 12.74 9.64
CA TYR A 241 -39.40 13.49 8.91
C TYR A 241 -39.87 13.90 7.52
N VAL A 242 -39.35 15.05 7.07
CA VAL A 242 -39.46 15.53 5.69
C VAL A 242 -38.07 15.84 5.16
N PHE A 243 -37.89 15.62 3.86
CA PHE A 243 -36.69 16.03 3.15
C PHE A 243 -36.68 17.55 2.95
N ILE A 244 -35.52 18.17 3.17
CA ILE A 244 -35.30 19.60 3.03
C ILE A 244 -34.53 19.87 1.74
N ASP A 245 -33.29 19.41 1.69
CA ASP A 245 -32.37 19.62 0.58
C ASP A 245 -31.19 18.64 0.61
N TRP A 246 -30.50 18.56 -0.52
CA TRP A 246 -29.17 17.99 -0.62
C TRP A 246 -28.13 19.05 -0.29
N THR A 247 -27.16 18.69 0.53
CA THR A 247 -25.94 19.46 0.75
C THR A 247 -24.73 18.65 0.31
N CYS A 248 -23.77 19.31 -0.33
CA CYS A 248 -22.58 18.62 -0.83
C CYS A 248 -21.28 19.38 -0.54
N ASN A 249 -20.19 18.61 -0.42
CA ASN A 249 -18.82 19.09 -0.62
C ASN A 249 -18.13 18.31 -1.76
N GLY A 250 -17.61 19.02 -2.77
CA GLY A 250 -16.86 18.44 -3.89
C GLY A 250 -17.14 19.13 -5.22
N THR A 251 -16.32 18.85 -6.24
CA THR A 251 -16.53 19.37 -7.60
C THR A 251 -17.49 18.46 -8.36
N GLY A 252 -18.59 19.02 -8.89
CA GLY A 252 -19.51 18.30 -9.77
C GLY A 252 -20.68 17.61 -9.07
N CYS A 253 -20.89 17.91 -7.79
CA CYS A 253 -21.98 17.40 -7.00
C CYS A 253 -23.23 18.30 -7.00
N TYR A 254 -24.28 17.85 -6.33
CA TYR A 254 -25.58 18.50 -6.28
C TYR A 254 -25.85 19.18 -4.94
N SER A 255 -26.50 20.33 -5.00
CA SER A 255 -27.11 20.94 -3.82
C SER A 255 -28.43 21.56 -4.25
N GLY A 256 -29.49 21.28 -3.50
CA GLY A 256 -30.85 21.71 -3.85
C GLY A 256 -31.93 20.73 -3.42
N THR A 257 -33.17 21.05 -3.78
CA THR A 257 -34.38 20.42 -3.22
C THR A 257 -34.97 19.32 -4.08
N ALA A 258 -34.32 18.92 -5.17
CA ALA A 258 -34.83 17.81 -5.98
C ALA A 258 -34.68 16.48 -5.22
N THR A 259 -35.77 15.74 -5.09
CA THR A 259 -35.79 14.42 -4.42
C THR A 259 -34.99 13.35 -5.18
N SER A 260 -34.68 13.61 -6.46
CA SER A 260 -33.74 12.82 -7.24
C SER A 260 -32.99 13.68 -8.26
N LYS A 261 -31.70 13.40 -8.44
CA LYS A 261 -30.84 14.10 -9.38
C LYS A 261 -29.74 13.18 -9.92
N SER A 262 -29.30 13.41 -11.16
CA SER A 262 -28.11 12.77 -11.69
C SER A 262 -26.86 13.62 -11.42
N VAL A 263 -25.82 13.01 -10.85
CA VAL A 263 -24.47 13.58 -10.66
C VAL A 263 -23.46 12.83 -11.53
N THR A 264 -22.37 13.48 -11.91
CA THR A 264 -21.32 12.87 -12.73
C THR A 264 -20.01 12.79 -11.95
N LEU A 265 -19.50 11.57 -11.73
CA LEU A 265 -18.28 11.35 -10.96
C LEU A 265 -17.02 11.54 -11.81
N ASN A 266 -16.46 12.74 -11.74
CA ASN A 266 -15.11 13.05 -12.25
C ASN A 266 -14.07 13.22 -11.13
N ASN A 267 -14.55 13.28 -9.88
CA ASN A 267 -13.80 13.37 -8.64
C ASN A 267 -14.66 12.72 -7.54
N PRO A 268 -14.11 12.47 -6.35
CA PRO A 268 -14.88 12.04 -5.19
C PRO A 268 -15.96 13.07 -4.83
N ILE A 269 -17.16 12.59 -4.49
CA ILE A 269 -18.33 13.44 -4.19
C ILE A 269 -18.92 13.01 -2.85
N ASN A 270 -19.20 13.98 -1.98
CA ASN A 270 -19.91 13.76 -0.72
C ASN A 270 -21.30 14.40 -0.79
N GLU A 271 -22.35 13.59 -0.80
CA GLU A 271 -23.76 14.02 -0.81
C GLU A 271 -24.42 13.73 0.53
N THR A 272 -25.16 14.71 1.05
CA THR A 272 -25.92 14.57 2.29
C THR A 272 -27.36 14.98 2.05
N ALA A 273 -28.28 14.03 2.18
CA ALA A 273 -29.71 14.31 2.23
C ALA A 273 -30.07 14.84 3.63
N VAL A 274 -30.53 16.09 3.69
CA VAL A 274 -30.92 16.74 4.93
C VAL A 274 -32.41 16.54 5.15
N PHE A 275 -32.75 16.02 6.33
CA PHE A 275 -34.11 15.80 6.78
C PHE A 275 -34.40 16.62 8.03
N GLN A 276 -35.65 17.03 8.20
CA GLN A 276 -36.12 17.74 9.37
C GLN A 276 -37.32 17.05 10.00
N SER A 277 -37.34 16.97 11.33
CA SER A 277 -38.50 16.45 12.04
C SER A 277 -39.64 17.47 12.00
N THR A 278 -40.84 17.00 11.69
CA THR A 278 -42.09 17.79 11.66
C THR A 278 -42.83 17.77 12.99
N THR A 279 -42.39 16.98 13.97
CA THR A 279 -42.96 17.06 15.32
C THR A 279 -42.53 18.36 16.00
N THR A 280 -43.52 19.18 16.38
CA THR A 280 -43.30 20.37 17.19
C THR A 280 -42.91 19.91 18.60
N SER A 281 -41.66 20.16 19.02
CA SER A 281 -41.25 20.01 20.41
C SER A 281 -42.11 20.93 21.27
N THR A 282 -43.15 20.36 21.88
CA THR A 282 -43.91 21.06 22.92
C THR A 282 -43.08 20.93 24.19
N SER A 283 -42.20 21.91 24.45
CA SER A 283 -41.53 22.00 25.74
C SER A 283 -42.60 22.27 26.79
N THR A 284 -43.09 21.22 27.44
CA THR A 284 -43.94 21.35 28.61
C THR A 284 -43.05 21.78 29.78
N THR A 285 -42.81 23.08 29.88
CA THR A 285 -42.28 23.69 31.10
C THR A 285 -43.28 23.39 32.21
N SER A 286 -42.98 22.40 33.03
CA SER A 286 -43.75 22.11 34.24
C SER A 286 -43.42 23.23 35.23
N THR A 287 -44.23 24.28 35.23
CA THR A 287 -44.17 25.33 36.26
C THR A 287 -44.73 24.73 37.55
N SER A 288 -43.86 24.21 38.41
CA SER A 288 -44.21 23.92 39.79
C SER A 288 -44.41 25.24 40.54
N THR A 289 -45.68 25.64 40.72
CA THR A 289 -46.06 26.75 41.60
C THR A 289 -45.76 26.36 43.05
N THR A 290 -44.68 26.89 43.62
CA THR A 290 -44.45 26.84 45.07
C THR A 290 -45.06 28.08 45.71
N THR A 291 -46.22 27.89 46.34
CA THR A 291 -46.83 28.88 47.22
C THR A 291 -45.88 29.15 48.38
N SER A 292 -45.25 30.33 48.38
CA SER A 292 -44.35 30.77 49.44
C SER A 292 -45.16 31.34 50.60
N THR A 293 -45.36 30.55 51.67
CA THR A 293 -45.71 31.08 52.99
C THR A 293 -44.44 31.26 53.81
N THR A 294 -44.09 32.50 54.08
CA THR A 294 -43.00 32.92 54.97
C THR A 294 -43.24 32.42 56.38
N SER A 295 -42.29 31.65 56.92
CA SER A 295 -42.13 31.48 58.37
C SER A 295 -40.66 31.23 58.70
N THR A 296 -40.25 31.87 59.77
CA THR A 296 -38.91 32.17 60.26
C THR A 296 -38.05 30.98 60.67
N SER A 297 -36.74 31.22 60.62
CA SER A 297 -35.59 30.37 60.92
C SER A 297 -35.66 29.41 62.11
N THR A 298 -35.10 28.21 61.92
CA THR A 298 -34.09 27.62 62.82
C THR A 298 -33.18 26.67 62.03
N THR A 299 -31.87 26.83 62.24
CA THR A 299 -30.75 26.05 61.72
C THR A 299 -30.85 24.56 62.08
N SER A 300 -30.72 23.69 61.08
CA SER A 300 -30.25 22.31 61.24
C SER A 300 -29.34 21.96 60.07
N THR A 301 -28.08 21.72 60.40
CA THR A 301 -27.02 21.27 59.51
C THR A 301 -27.26 19.83 59.08
N SER A 302 -27.31 19.57 57.78
CA SER A 302 -27.01 18.24 57.22
C SER A 302 -26.37 18.42 55.85
N THR A 303 -25.06 18.24 55.83
CA THR A 303 -24.22 18.04 54.64
C THR A 303 -24.56 16.73 53.95
N THR A 304 -24.88 16.76 52.66
CA THR A 304 -24.46 15.70 51.73
C THR A 304 -24.25 16.27 50.33
N THR A 305 -23.01 16.11 49.89
CA THR A 305 -22.40 16.35 48.58
C THR A 305 -23.27 15.90 47.41
N SER A 306 -23.38 16.72 46.36
CA SER A 306 -23.74 16.25 45.02
C SER A 306 -22.83 16.92 44.00
N THR A 307 -22.11 16.05 43.30
CA THR A 307 -21.03 16.32 42.36
C THR A 307 -21.54 17.04 41.12
N THR A 308 -20.93 18.19 40.85
CA THR A 308 -20.98 18.90 39.58
C THR A 308 -20.27 18.07 38.49
N SER A 309 -21.00 17.62 37.48
CA SER A 309 -20.44 17.24 36.19
C SER A 309 -20.82 18.30 35.17
N THR A 310 -19.85 19.17 34.94
CA THR A 310 -19.79 20.23 33.94
C THR A 310 -19.76 19.63 32.54
N SER A 311 -20.74 19.96 31.69
CA SER A 311 -20.57 19.93 30.23
C SER A 311 -20.75 21.35 29.71
N THR A 312 -19.62 22.02 29.54
CA THR A 312 -19.43 23.31 28.88
C THR A 312 -19.88 23.23 27.42
N SER A 313 -20.88 24.05 27.08
CA SER A 313 -21.13 24.49 25.71
C SER A 313 -20.03 25.50 25.34
N THR A 314 -19.23 25.18 24.33
CA THR A 314 -18.33 26.15 23.69
C THR A 314 -19.13 26.95 22.66
N THR A 315 -19.45 28.18 23.05
CA THR A 315 -19.93 29.25 22.17
C THR A 315 -18.78 29.72 21.28
N SER A 316 -18.95 29.63 19.96
CA SER A 316 -18.03 30.21 18.97
C SER A 316 -18.11 31.73 18.99
N THR A 317 -17.00 32.36 19.33
CA THR A 317 -16.79 33.81 19.35
C THR A 317 -16.84 34.37 17.92
N SER A 318 -17.78 35.29 17.66
CA SER A 318 -17.75 36.15 16.47
C SER A 318 -16.73 37.26 16.70
N THR A 319 -15.66 37.31 15.91
CA THR A 319 -14.66 38.38 15.96
C THR A 319 -15.20 39.62 15.25
N THR A 320 -15.42 40.68 16.03
CA THR A 320 -15.65 42.04 15.56
C THR A 320 -14.34 42.60 14.99
N SER A 321 -14.33 42.97 13.70
CA SER A 321 -13.23 43.73 13.10
C SER A 321 -13.42 45.22 13.39
N THR A 322 -12.57 45.74 14.27
CA THR A 322 -12.43 47.17 14.57
C THR A 322 -11.72 47.88 13.42
N SER A 323 -12.33 48.90 12.86
CA SER A 323 -11.76 49.81 11.87
C SER A 323 -10.76 50.76 12.54
N THR A 324 -9.48 50.60 12.26
CA THR A 324 -8.43 51.60 12.52
C THR A 324 -8.26 52.50 11.30
N THR A 325 -8.61 53.77 11.47
CA THR A 325 -8.30 54.87 10.56
C THR A 325 -6.80 55.21 10.67
N THR A 326 -6.04 54.99 9.61
CA THR A 326 -4.68 55.53 9.46
C THR A 326 -4.70 56.55 8.33
N SER A 327 -4.50 57.82 8.67
CA SER A 327 -4.29 58.90 7.72
C SER A 327 -2.99 58.68 6.93
N THR A 328 -3.07 58.71 5.61
CA THR A 328 -1.89 58.81 4.73
C THR A 328 -2.02 60.06 3.87
N THR A 329 -1.11 60.99 4.10
CA THR A 329 -0.91 62.25 3.39
C THR A 329 -0.57 61.97 1.92
N VAL A 330 -1.32 62.58 0.99
CA VAL A 330 -1.00 62.59 -0.44
C VAL A 330 -0.09 63.77 -0.74
N THR A 331 1.14 63.50 -1.15
CA THR A 331 2.05 64.51 -1.72
C THR A 331 2.02 64.36 -3.24
N THR A 332 1.43 65.34 -3.93
CA THR A 332 1.47 65.45 -5.40
C THR A 332 2.72 66.19 -5.82
N THR A 333 3.63 65.54 -6.55
CA THR A 333 4.74 66.21 -7.25
C THR A 333 4.34 66.42 -8.70
N SER A 334 4.17 67.68 -9.09
CA SER A 334 4.01 68.13 -10.47
C SER A 334 5.38 68.21 -11.16
N THR A 335 5.55 67.55 -12.30
CA THR A 335 6.66 67.82 -13.22
C THR A 335 6.11 68.21 -14.58
N THR A 336 6.32 69.47 -14.91
CA THR A 336 6.17 70.11 -16.22
C THR A 336 7.22 69.58 -17.18
N SER A 337 6.84 69.29 -18.43
CA SER A 337 7.78 69.23 -19.55
C SER A 337 7.28 70.13 -20.67
N THR A 338 8.23 70.94 -21.14
CA THR A 338 8.25 71.84 -22.29
C THR A 338 7.63 71.28 -23.57
#